data_AF-A0A530LKP9-F1
#
_entry.id   AF-A0A530LKP9-F1
#
_cell.length_a   1.000
_cell.length_b   1.000
_cell.length_c   1.000
_cell.angle_alpha   90.00
_cell.angle_beta   90.00
_cell.angle_gamma   90.00
#
_symmetry.space_group_name_H-M   'P 1'
#
loop_
_entity.id
_entity.type
_entity.pdbx_description
1 polymer ?
#
loop_
_entity_poly.entity_id
_entity_poly.type
_entity_poly.pdbx_seq_one_letter_code
_entity_poly.pdbx_strand_id
1 'polypeptide(L)' 'MSWTASPATPVIALAAGCAALVLMLNFAPTGEFPSRYVKPAPASLAAQPTRIEVDDNAHAIRFFVDGKQVALLDSTGFKD' A
#
# COMPACT_ATOMS: atom_id res chain seq x y z
N MET A 1 -32.25 12.07 -49.96
CA MET A 1 -32.76 12.31 -48.61
C MET A 1 -31.56 12.53 -47.70
N SER A 2 -31.26 13.79 -47.40
CA SER A 2 -30.15 14.18 -46.52
C SER A 2 -30.78 14.60 -45.19
N TRP A 3 -30.62 13.80 -44.14
CA TRP A 3 -30.99 14.20 -42.79
C TRP A 3 -29.89 15.13 -42.25
N THR A 4 -30.17 16.43 -42.25
CA THR A 4 -29.33 17.39 -41.54
C THR A 4 -29.57 17.20 -40.05
N ALA A 5 -28.68 16.47 -39.37
CA ALA A 5 -28.72 16.38 -37.91
C ALA A 5 -28.47 17.79 -37.35
N SER A 6 -29.41 18.30 -36.54
CA SER A 6 -29.31 19.64 -35.96
C SER A 6 -28.08 19.72 -35.03
N PRO A 7 -27.22 20.74 -35.18
CA PRO A 7 -26.02 20.91 -34.35
C PRO A 7 -26.32 21.20 -32.87
N ALA A 8 -27.59 21.42 -32.51
CA ALA A 8 -28.03 21.65 -31.12
C ALA A 8 -28.03 20.37 -30.27
N THR A 9 -28.19 19.20 -30.90
CA THR A 9 -28.34 17.90 -30.22
C THR A 9 -27.16 17.54 -29.30
N PRO A 10 -25.88 17.67 -29.70
CA PRO A 10 -24.76 17.36 -28.81
C PRO A 10 -24.61 18.35 -27.65
N VAL A 11 -24.97 19.62 -27.85
CA VAL A 11 -24.83 20.68 -26.82
C VAL A 11 -25.82 20.45 -25.67
N ILE A 12 -27.05 20.06 -26.00
CA ILE A 12 -28.09 19.78 -25.01
C ILE A 12 -27.74 18.52 -24.19
N ALA A 13 -27.20 17.49 -24.85
CA ALA A 13 -26.77 16.27 -24.16
C ALA A 13 -25.63 16.54 -23.15
N LEU A 14 -24.67 17.38 -23.52
CA LEU A 14 -23.59 17.80 -22.63
C LEU A 14 -24.12 18.60 -21.43
N ALA A 15 -25.01 19.56 -21.68
CA ALA A 15 -25.59 20.38 -20.62
C ALA A 15 -26.41 19.54 -19.62
N ALA A 16 -27.20 18.59 -20.11
CA ALA A 16 -27.96 17.67 -19.26
C ALA A 16 -27.05 16.74 -18.43
N GLY A 17 -25.96 16.24 -19.02
CA GLY A 17 -24.98 15.43 -18.31
C GLY A 17 -24.29 16.17 -17.17
N CYS A 18 -23.87 17.42 -17.41
CA CYS A 18 -23.26 18.26 -16.38
C CYS A 18 -24.23 18.56 -15.23
N ALA A 19 -25.50 18.84 -15.53
CA ALA A 19 -26.52 19.08 -14.51
C ALA A 19 -26.75 17.85 -13.61
N ALA A 20 -26.77 16.64 -14.20
CA ALA A 20 -26.91 15.40 -13.44
C ALA A 20 -25.73 15.14 -12.48
N LEU A 21 -24.49 15.44 -12.91
CA LEU A 21 -23.30 15.32 -12.07
C LEU A 21 -23.32 16.29 -10.89
N VAL A 22 -23.74 17.53 -11.12
CA VAL A 22 -23.89 18.53 -10.04
C VAL A 22 -24.93 18.09 -9.02
N LEU A 23 -26.04 17.49 -9.46
CA LEU A 23 -27.05 16.94 -8.54
C LEU A 23 -26.51 15.76 -7.74
N MET A 24 -25.80 14.83 -8.38
CA MET A 24 -25.18 13.69 -7.70
C MET A 24 -24.16 14.14 -6.64
N LEU A 25 -23.36 15.17 -6.92
CA LEU A 25 -22.37 15.69 -5.97
C LEU A 25 -23.01 16.46 -4.79
N ASN A 26 -24.06 17.24 -5.03
CA ASN A 26 -24.72 18.01 -3.96
C ASN A 26 -25.64 17.16 -3.08
N PHE A 27 -26.20 16.08 -3.62
CA PHE A 27 -27.14 15.20 -2.91
C PHE A 27 -26.56 13.80 -2.64
N ALA A 28 -25.26 13.59 -2.88
CA ALA A 28 -24.61 12.36 -2.46
C ALA A 28 -24.72 12.24 -0.92
N PRO A 29 -25.17 11.08 -0.39
CA PRO A 29 -25.11 10.85 1.03
C PRO A 29 -23.66 10.94 1.47
N THR A 30 -23.39 11.74 2.50
CA THR A 30 -22.12 11.72 3.23
C THR A 30 -22.01 10.38 3.94
N GLY A 31 -21.50 9.36 3.24
CA GLY A 31 -21.11 8.11 3.86
C GLY A 31 -19.95 8.40 4.79
N GLU A 32 -20.19 8.38 6.10
CA GLU A 32 -19.11 8.40 7.08
C GLU A 32 -18.27 7.14 6.88
N PHE A 33 -17.01 7.30 6.48
CA PHE A 33 -16.07 6.19 6.50
C PHE A 33 -15.78 5.87 7.97
N PRO A 34 -16.10 4.66 8.46
CA PRO A 34 -15.75 4.31 9.83
C PRO A 34 -14.24 4.39 9.95
N SER A 35 -13.77 5.25 10.86
CA SER A 35 -12.36 5.35 11.20
C SER A 35 -11.91 3.95 11.62
N ARG A 36 -10.92 3.39 10.91
CA ARG A 36 -10.35 2.10 11.30
C ARG A 36 -9.83 2.26 12.73
N TYR A 37 -10.45 1.55 13.67
CA TYR A 37 -9.93 1.42 15.02
C TYR A 37 -8.57 0.72 14.92
N VAL A 38 -7.48 1.48 14.97
CA VAL A 38 -6.14 0.95 15.13
C VAL A 38 -5.95 0.75 16.62
N LYS A 39 -6.19 -0.47 17.10
CA LYS A 39 -5.72 -0.88 18.43
C LYS A 39 -4.20 -0.70 18.42
N PRO A 40 -3.61 0.16 19.27
CA PRO A 40 -2.17 0.18 19.43
C PRO A 40 -1.77 -1.22 19.89
N ALA A 41 -1.01 -1.94 19.07
CA ALA A 41 -0.33 -3.12 19.56
C ALA A 41 0.47 -2.68 20.78
N PRO A 42 0.48 -3.46 21.89
CA PRO A 42 1.40 -3.16 22.98
C PRO A 42 2.78 -3.00 22.37
N ALA A 43 3.53 -2.00 22.82
CA ALA A 43 4.91 -1.81 22.39
C ALA A 43 5.68 -3.09 22.76
N SER A 44 5.70 -4.04 21.83
CA SER A 44 6.65 -5.13 21.85
C SER A 44 7.97 -4.39 21.91
N LEU A 45 8.71 -4.58 23.02
CA LEU A 45 10.16 -4.44 22.99
C LEU A 45 10.57 -5.00 21.63
N ALA A 46 11.07 -4.13 20.77
CA ALA A 46 11.37 -4.48 19.39
C ALA A 46 12.55 -5.44 19.43
N ALA A 47 12.27 -6.70 19.79
CA ALA A 47 13.15 -7.82 19.62
C ALA A 47 13.60 -7.71 18.16
N GLN A 48 14.90 -7.46 17.97
CA GLN A 48 15.41 -7.28 16.63
C GLN A 48 15.02 -8.54 15.84
N PRO A 49 14.46 -8.38 14.63
CA PRO A 49 14.01 -9.53 13.87
C PRO A 49 15.16 -10.51 13.69
N THR A 50 14.84 -11.80 13.77
CA THR A 50 15.79 -12.85 13.42
C THR A 50 16.28 -12.60 12.00
N ARG A 51 17.60 -12.47 11.83
CA ARG A 51 18.21 -12.09 10.56
C ARG A 51 19.49 -12.87 10.30
N ILE A 52 19.84 -12.94 9.02
CA ILE A 52 21.07 -13.54 8.54
C ILE A 52 21.84 -12.46 7.79
N GLU A 53 23.11 -12.26 8.14
CA GLU A 53 24.02 -11.36 7.43
C GLU A 53 25.01 -12.20 6.64
N VAL A 54 25.19 -11.87 5.37
CA VAL A 54 26.19 -12.48 4.49
C VAL A 54 27.33 -11.48 4.34
N ASP A 55 28.51 -11.88 4.77
CA ASP A 55 29.75 -11.12 4.65
C ASP A 55 30.56 -11.69 3.49
N ASP A 56 30.41 -11.05 2.32
CA ASP A 56 31.08 -11.48 1.08
C ASP A 56 32.60 -11.35 1.19
N ASN A 57 33.11 -10.42 2.00
CA ASN A 57 34.56 -10.20 2.17
C ASN A 57 35.18 -11.26 3.08
N ALA A 58 34.49 -11.61 4.16
CA ALA A 58 34.93 -12.64 5.10
C ALA A 58 34.57 -14.07 4.64
N HIS A 59 33.82 -14.20 3.53
CA HIS A 59 33.22 -15.46 3.08
C HIS A 59 32.47 -16.17 4.21
N ALA A 60 31.64 -15.42 4.94
CA ALA A 60 30.98 -15.90 6.14
C ALA A 60 29.49 -15.51 6.20
N ILE A 61 28.70 -16.33 6.89
CA ILE A 61 27.28 -16.10 7.13
C ILE A 61 27.05 -16.06 8.65
N ARG A 62 26.43 -14.99 9.14
CA ARG A 62 26.15 -14.75 10.55
C ARG A 62 24.66 -14.84 10.83
N PHE A 63 24.29 -15.55 11.89
CA PHE A 63 22.90 -15.74 12.30
C PHE A 63 22.63 -14.95 13.57
N PHE A 64 21.56 -14.15 13.57
CA PHE A 64 21.18 -13.32 14.70
C PHE A 64 19.76 -13.64 15.17
N VAL A 65 19.59 -13.76 16.49
CA VAL A 65 18.29 -13.82 17.17
C VAL A 65 18.28 -12.73 18.24
N ASP A 66 17.22 -11.92 18.25
CA ASP A 66 17.08 -10.77 19.16
C ASP A 66 18.26 -9.79 19.14
N GLY A 67 18.97 -9.72 18.01
CA GLY A 67 20.14 -8.87 17.81
C GLY A 67 21.45 -9.47 18.33
N LYS A 68 21.43 -10.67 18.90
CA LYS A 68 22.62 -11.42 19.32
C LYS A 68 23.05 -12.40 18.22
N GLN A 69 24.34 -12.41 17.86
CA GLN A 69 24.88 -13.45 16.99
C GLN A 69 24.84 -14.79 17.74
N VAL A 70 24.13 -15.77 17.17
CA VAL A 70 23.95 -17.11 17.76
C VAL A 70 24.73 -18.20 17.02
N ALA A 71 25.14 -17.94 15.79
CA ALA A 71 25.96 -18.86 15.01
C ALA A 71 26.74 -18.08 13.93
N LEU A 72 27.88 -18.66 13.53
CA LEU A 72 28.69 -18.22 12.40
C LEU A 72 28.98 -19.44 11.52
N LEU A 73 28.80 -19.29 10.22
CA LEU A 73 29.23 -20.27 9.22
C LEU A 73 30.33 -19.63 8.38
N ASP A 74 31.51 -20.24 8.36
CA ASP A 74 32.62 -19.84 7.49
C ASP A 74 33.15 -21.04 6.69
N SER A 75 34.26 -20.87 5.99
CA SER A 75 34.91 -21.93 5.18
C SER A 75 35.32 -23.17 5.97
N THR A 76 35.44 -23.06 7.30
CA THR A 76 35.77 -24.15 8.21
C THR A 76 34.54 -24.84 8.80
N GLY A 77 33.34 -24.31 8.55
CA GLY A 77 32.07 -24.85 9.03
C GLY A 77 31.37 -23.94 10.04
N PHE A 78 30.45 -24.50 10.81
CA PHE A 78 29.76 -23.78 11.88
C PHE A 78 30.68 -23.56 13.09
N LYS A 79 30.60 -22.38 13.66
CA LYS A 79 31.29 -21.99 14.90
C LYS A 79 30.29 -21.63 15.99
N ASP A 80 30.57 -22.17 17.16
CA ASP A 80 29.83 -21.97 18.42
C ASP A 80 30.14 -20.62 19.07
#